data_AF-A0A367LVL2-F1
#
_entry.id   AF-A0A367LVL2-F1
#
_cell.length_a   1.000
_cell.length_b   1.000
_cell.length_c   1.000
_cell.angle_alpha   90.00
_cell.angle_beta   90.00
_cell.angle_gamma   90.00
#
_symmetry.space_group_name_H-M   'P 1'
#
loop_
_entity.id
_entity.type
_entity.pdbx_description
1 polymer ?
#
loop_
_entity_poly.entity_id
_entity_poly.type
_entity_poly.pdbx_seq_one_letter_code
_entity_poly.pdbx_strand_id
1 'polypeptide(L)'
;YFAVSDSREIAIEGLEGARYIETLENWEERTQHGAVRVKGELDRIYLGLERDLLIKDPRWERSIHLHALDSRSAVVWNPWVDKSRRLSQFADDAWQQMLCIETGRVWDDLM
;
A
#
# COMPACT_ATOMS: atom_id res chain seq x y z
N TYR A 1 -7.09 -2.97 5.97
CA TYR A 1 -5.98 -3.64 6.67
C TYR A 1 -5.98 -5.13 6.39
N PHE A 2 -4.94 -5.61 5.70
CA PHE A 2 -4.74 -7.02 5.41
C PHE A 2 -3.68 -7.59 6.35
N ALA A 3 -3.97 -8.74 6.94
CA ALA A 3 -2.96 -9.55 7.59
C ALA A 3 -2.02 -10.15 6.53
N VAL A 4 -0.73 -10.09 6.78
CA VAL A 4 0.32 -10.66 5.92
C VAL A 4 1.34 -11.40 6.78
N SER A 5 2.04 -12.36 6.19
CA SER A 5 3.04 -13.13 6.92
C SER A 5 4.22 -12.29 7.40
N ASP A 6 4.75 -11.46 6.50
CA ASP A 6 5.83 -10.52 6.72
C ASP A 6 5.76 -9.43 5.64
N SER A 7 5.50 -8.18 6.02
CA SER A 7 5.36 -7.04 5.12
C SER A 7 6.62 -6.78 4.28
N ARG A 8 7.78 -7.26 4.72
CA ARG A 8 9.05 -7.15 3.99
C ARG A 8 9.14 -8.12 2.81
N GLU A 9 8.41 -9.23 2.88
CA GLU A 9 8.50 -10.34 1.91
C GLU A 9 7.35 -10.33 0.89
N ILE A 10 6.24 -9.64 1.19
CA ILE A 10 5.13 -9.51 0.26
C ILE A 10 5.48 -8.65 -0.97
N ALA A 11 4.68 -8.80 -2.03
CA ALA A 11 4.67 -7.92 -3.19
C ALA A 11 3.26 -7.40 -3.45
N ILE A 12 3.14 -6.15 -3.88
CA ILE A 12 1.87 -5.59 -4.36
C ILE A 12 2.01 -5.37 -5.86
N GLU A 13 1.28 -6.17 -6.63
CA GLU A 13 1.21 -6.12 -8.08
C GLU A 13 -0.04 -5.33 -8.52
N GLY A 14 -0.07 -4.92 -9.79
CA GLY A 14 -1.15 -4.10 -10.37
C GLY A 14 -0.90 -2.59 -10.32
N LEU A 15 0.18 -2.15 -9.65
CA LEU A 15 0.56 -0.74 -9.51
C LEU A 15 1.73 -0.32 -10.42
N GLU A 16 2.30 -1.23 -11.20
CA GLU A 16 3.37 -0.88 -12.13
C GLU A 16 2.90 0.12 -13.19
N GLY A 17 3.66 1.21 -13.36
CA GLY A 17 3.32 2.30 -14.25
C GLY A 17 2.26 3.27 -13.71
N ALA A 18 1.65 3.00 -12.55
CA ALA A 18 0.70 3.90 -11.94
C ALA A 18 1.39 5.16 -11.39
N ARG A 19 0.69 6.28 -11.47
CA ARG A 19 1.07 7.52 -10.78
C ARG A 19 0.72 7.41 -9.31
N TYR A 20 1.53 7.98 -8.44
CA TYR A 20 1.22 8.08 -7.02
C TYR A 20 1.77 9.36 -6.40
N ILE A 21 1.15 9.79 -5.32
CA ILE A 21 1.63 10.86 -4.45
C ILE A 21 2.45 10.23 -3.32
N GLU A 22 3.71 10.63 -3.19
CA GLU A 22 4.61 10.25 -2.08
C GLU A 22 4.37 11.21 -0.90
N THR A 23 3.55 10.81 0.06
CA THR A 23 3.12 11.71 1.15
C THR A 23 4.24 11.98 2.15
N LEU A 24 5.27 11.13 2.16
CA LEU A 24 6.44 11.26 3.03
C LEU A 24 7.51 12.22 2.49
N GLU A 25 7.48 12.53 1.19
CA GLU A 25 8.49 13.35 0.51
C GLU A 25 7.80 14.49 -0.25
N ASN A 26 7.43 15.55 0.49
CA ASN A 26 6.85 16.79 -0.04
C ASN A 26 5.59 16.60 -0.91
N TRP A 27 4.85 15.49 -0.76
CA TRP A 27 3.67 15.19 -1.57
C TRP A 27 3.98 15.17 -3.08
N GLU A 28 5.19 14.74 -3.45
CA GLU A 28 5.61 14.68 -4.84
C GLU A 28 4.84 13.61 -5.62
N GLU A 29 4.44 13.94 -6.84
CA GLU A 29 3.90 12.96 -7.78
C GLU A 29 5.04 12.18 -8.44
N ARG A 30 4.94 10.85 -8.41
CA ARG A 30 5.94 9.90 -8.92
C ARG A 30 5.25 8.79 -9.71
N THR A 31 6.05 8.04 -10.47
CA THR A 31 5.60 6.84 -11.18
C THR A 31 6.16 5.60 -10.51
N GLN A 32 5.32 4.59 -10.31
CA GLN A 32 5.73 3.32 -9.74
C GLN A 32 6.42 2.44 -10.79
N HIS A 33 7.56 1.87 -10.41
CA HIS A 33 8.34 0.95 -11.24
C HIS A 33 8.32 -0.44 -10.62
N GLY A 34 7.81 -1.42 -11.37
CA GLY A 34 7.61 -2.79 -10.89
C GLY A 34 6.64 -2.88 -9.70
N ALA A 35 6.58 -4.08 -9.10
CA ALA A 35 5.76 -4.33 -7.92
C ALA A 35 6.22 -3.50 -6.70
N VAL A 36 5.27 -3.06 -5.88
CA VAL A 36 5.57 -2.37 -4.63
C VAL A 36 6.11 -3.38 -3.62
N ARG A 37 7.18 -3.00 -2.94
CA ARG A 37 7.81 -3.74 -1.84
C ARG A 37 7.92 -2.82 -0.64
N VAL A 38 7.58 -3.31 0.55
CA VAL A 38 7.73 -2.53 1.79
C VAL A 38 9.19 -2.63 2.25
N LYS A 39 9.95 -1.57 2.01
CA LYS A 39 11.38 -1.47 2.38
C LYS A 39 11.66 -0.39 3.44
N GLY A 40 10.61 0.25 3.93
CA GLY A 40 10.62 1.39 4.82
C GLY A 40 9.18 1.83 5.10
N GLU A 41 9.03 2.98 5.77
CA GLU A 41 7.71 3.60 5.90
C GLU A 41 7.14 3.86 4.51
N LEU A 42 5.89 3.44 4.31
CA LEU A 42 5.16 3.56 3.06
C LEU A 42 3.87 4.29 3.34
N ASP A 43 3.64 5.39 2.63
CA ASP A 43 2.42 6.19 2.74
C ASP A 43 2.20 6.85 1.37
N ARG A 44 1.45 6.16 0.50
CA ARG A 44 1.32 6.54 -0.92
C ARG A 44 -0.11 6.53 -1.37
N ILE A 45 -0.50 7.53 -2.16
CA ILE A 45 -1.82 7.62 -2.78
C ILE A 45 -1.65 7.31 -4.27
N TYR A 46 -2.06 6.13 -4.71
CA TYR A 46 -2.03 5.73 -6.11
C TYR A 46 -3.25 6.25 -6.85
N LEU A 47 -3.06 6.71 -8.09
CA LEU A 47 -4.05 7.42 -8.90
C LEU A 47 -4.25 6.74 -10.27
N GLY A 48 -5.43 6.92 -10.85
CA GLY A 48 -5.76 6.41 -12.19
C GLY A 48 -5.70 4.88 -12.29
N LEU A 49 -6.05 4.18 -11.21
CA LEU A 49 -6.06 2.73 -11.18
C LEU A 49 -7.18 2.18 -12.07
N GLU A 50 -6.80 1.29 -12.99
CA GLU A 50 -7.70 0.61 -13.94
C GLU A 50 -7.54 -0.91 -13.88
N ARG A 51 -6.70 -1.40 -12.96
CA ARG A 51 -6.31 -2.80 -12.84
C ARG A 51 -6.56 -3.28 -11.43
N ASP A 52 -6.79 -4.58 -11.32
CA ASP A 52 -6.87 -5.26 -10.04
C ASP A 52 -5.52 -5.21 -9.31
N LEU A 53 -5.59 -5.09 -7.99
CA LEU A 53 -4.41 -5.15 -7.14
C LEU A 53 -4.26 -6.57 -6.59
N LEU A 54 -3.01 -6.99 -6.43
CA LEU A 54 -2.71 -8.33 -5.97
C LEU A 54 -1.62 -8.31 -4.92
N ILE A 55 -1.94 -8.80 -3.72
CA ILE A 55 -0.97 -9.00 -2.65
C ILE A 55 -0.45 -10.43 -2.77
N LYS A 56 0.82 -10.60 -3.13
CA LYS A 56 1.54 -11.87 -3.10
C LYS A 56 2.17 -12.08 -1.74
N ASP A 57 1.78 -13.14 -1.05
CA ASP A 57 2.30 -13.50 0.27
C ASP A 57 2.98 -14.88 0.20
N PRO A 58 4.31 -14.93 -0.01
CA PRO A 58 5.01 -16.19 -0.28
C PRO A 58 5.08 -17.12 0.94
N ARG A 59 5.21 -16.60 2.17
CA ARG A 59 5.35 -17.49 3.34
C ARG A 59 4.04 -18.13 3.76
N TRP A 60 2.92 -17.47 3.47
CA TRP A 60 1.58 -18.06 3.63
C TRP A 60 1.08 -18.74 2.37
N GLU A 61 1.90 -18.80 1.31
CA GLU A 61 1.60 -19.45 0.03
C GLU A 61 0.24 -19.04 -0.54
N ARG A 62 -0.08 -17.73 -0.44
CA ARG A 62 -1.38 -17.21 -0.84
C ARG A 62 -1.28 -15.93 -1.65
N SER A 63 -2.37 -15.60 -2.31
CA SER A 63 -2.56 -14.33 -2.99
C SER A 63 -3.90 -13.73 -2.60
N ILE A 64 -3.93 -12.43 -2.34
CA ILE A 64 -5.17 -11.67 -2.08
C ILE A 64 -5.44 -10.79 -3.29
N HIS A 65 -6.53 -11.06 -3.99
CA HIS A 65 -6.98 -10.27 -5.14
C HIS A 65 -7.94 -9.18 -4.67
N LEU A 66 -7.67 -7.94 -5.04
CA LEU A 66 -8.49 -6.79 -4.73
C LEU A 66 -9.07 -6.24 -6.04
N HIS A 67 -10.39 -6.36 -6.16
CA HIS A 67 -11.18 -5.78 -7.24
C HIS A 67 -11.93 -4.57 -6.66
N ALA A 68 -11.50 -3.37 -7.03
CA ALA A 68 -12.15 -2.14 -6.62
C ALA A 68 -13.20 -1.74 -7.67
N LEU A 69 -14.38 -1.35 -7.22
CA LEU A 69 -15.42 -0.77 -8.07
C LEU A 69 -15.60 0.70 -7.68
N ASP A 70 -15.91 1.53 -8.67
CA ASP A 70 -16.27 2.95 -8.49
C ASP A 70 -15.20 3.83 -7.80
N SER A 71 -13.94 3.38 -7.82
CA SER A 71 -12.77 4.08 -7.31
C SER A 71 -11.57 3.79 -8.21
N ARG A 72 -10.83 4.85 -8.55
CA ARG A 72 -9.59 4.81 -9.33
C ARG A 72 -8.39 5.25 -8.49
N SER A 73 -8.54 5.32 -7.18
CA SER A 73 -7.45 5.68 -6.27
C SER A 73 -7.40 4.76 -5.05
N ALA A 74 -6.18 4.51 -4.57
CA ALA A 74 -5.96 3.70 -3.39
C ALA A 74 -4.77 4.20 -2.57
N VAL A 75 -4.94 4.23 -1.25
CA VAL A 75 -3.82 4.47 -0.33
C VAL A 75 -3.15 3.14 -0.03
N VAL A 76 -1.83 3.09 -0.17
CA VAL A 76 -1.02 1.94 0.27
C VAL A 76 -0.14 2.39 1.43
N TRP A 77 -0.29 1.71 2.56
CA TRP A 77 0.30 2.16 3.82
C TRP A 77 0.92 1.03 4.64
N ASN A 78 2.12 1.30 5.18
CA ASN A 78 2.75 0.56 6.26
C ASN A 78 3.60 1.53 7.11
N PRO A 79 3.40 1.58 8.44
CA PRO A 79 4.05 2.57 9.30
C PRO A 79 5.55 2.30 9.50
N TRP A 80 6.01 1.07 9.28
CA TRP A 80 7.36 0.65 9.61
C TRP A 80 7.72 0.89 11.08
N VAL A 81 9.01 0.71 11.41
CA VAL A 81 9.50 0.65 12.80
C VAL A 81 9.22 1.93 13.59
N ASP A 82 9.65 3.09 13.10
CA ASP A 82 9.65 4.31 13.91
C ASP A 82 8.26 4.92 14.07
N LYS A 83 7.39 4.86 13.05
CA LYS A 83 6.00 5.32 13.19
C LYS A 83 5.19 4.38 14.08
N SER A 84 5.39 3.05 13.99
CA SER A 84 4.70 2.11 14.87
C SER A 84 4.89 2.40 16.35
N ARG A 85 6.14 2.67 16.77
CA ARG A 85 6.47 3.02 18.17
C ARG A 85 5.82 4.32 18.66
N ARG A 86 5.39 5.18 17.74
CA ARG A 86 4.76 6.49 18.04
C ARG A 86 3.23 6.41 18.04
N LEU A 87 2.64 5.32 17.54
CA LEU A 87 1.19 5.14 17.46
C LEU A 87 0.68 4.56 18.80
N SER A 88 -0.09 5.35 19.55
CA SER A 88 -0.50 5.03 20.92
C SER A 88 -1.45 3.83 21.08
N GLN A 89 -1.91 3.22 19.99
CA GLN A 89 -2.79 2.05 19.96
C GLN A 89 -2.34 1.02 18.91
N PHE A 90 -1.02 0.91 18.73
CA PHE A 90 -0.41 0.01 17.77
C PHE A 90 0.80 -0.66 18.42
N ALA A 91 0.90 -1.98 18.34
CA ALA A 91 2.07 -2.67 18.89
C ALA A 91 3.33 -2.33 18.06
N ASP A 92 4.47 -2.14 18.73
CA ASP A 92 5.73 -1.71 18.11
C ASP A 92 6.18 -2.56 16.91
N ASP A 93 5.78 -3.83 16.87
CA ASP A 93 6.13 -4.82 15.85
C ASP A 93 4.97 -5.19 14.92
N ALA A 94 3.75 -4.69 15.15
CA ALA A 94 2.58 -5.07 14.36
C ALA A 94 2.68 -4.68 12.87
N TRP A 95 3.56 -3.74 12.52
CA TRP A 95 3.85 -3.36 11.13
C TRP A 95 4.40 -4.52 10.30
N GLN A 96 5.01 -5.52 10.94
CA GLN A 96 5.55 -6.69 10.27
C GLN A 96 4.45 -7.57 9.67
N GLN A 97 3.26 -7.60 10.28
CA GLN A 97 2.20 -8.55 9.90
C GLN A 97 0.98 -7.85 9.29
N MET A 98 1.14 -6.60 8.86
CA MET A 98 0.07 -5.83 8.25
C MET A 98 0.50 -5.09 6.98
N LEU A 99 -0.47 -4.91 6.09
CA LEU A 99 -0.41 -3.98 4.98
C LEU A 99 -1.78 -3.30 4.86
N CYS A 100 -1.82 -1.99 4.66
CA CYS A 100 -3.06 -1.34 4.28
C CYS A 100 -3.09 -1.07 2.78
N ILE A 101 -4.21 -1.44 2.16
CA ILE A 101 -4.65 -0.94 0.86
C ILE A 101 -6.07 -0.43 1.10
N GLU A 102 -6.27 0.87 0.91
CA GLU A 102 -7.53 1.57 1.19
C GLU A 102 -8.03 2.16 -0.13
N THR A 103 -8.98 1.50 -0.76
CA THR A 103 -9.64 2.03 -1.97
C THR A 103 -10.60 3.13 -1.58
N GLY A 104 -10.52 4.27 -2.25
CA GLY A 104 -11.37 5.42 -1.97
C GLY A 104 -11.43 6.35 -3.16
N ARG A 105 -12.32 7.33 -3.12
CA ARG A 105 -12.34 8.45 -4.07
C ARG A 105 -11.61 9.60 -3.42
N VAL A 106 -10.31 9.71 -3.66
CA VAL A 106 -9.42 10.69 -3.02
C VAL A 106 -8.58 11.41 -4.06
N TRP A 107 -8.00 12.54 -3.67
CA TRP A 107 -7.14 13.34 -4.55
C TRP A 107 -7.86 13.84 -5.81
N ASP A 108 -7.47 13.37 -7.00
CA ASP A 108 -8.09 13.72 -8.28
C ASP A 108 -9.29 12.82 -8.65
N ASP A 109 -9.56 11.79 -7.86
CA ASP A 109 -10.67 10.83 -8.03
C ASP A 109 -11.96 11.26 -7.29
N LEU A 110 -12.21 12.57 -7.17
CA LEU A 110 -13.35 13.14 -6.44
C LEU A 110 -14.59 13.42 -7.31
N MET A 111 -14.47 13.27 -8.64
CA MET A 111 -15.51 13.63 -9.62
C MET A 111 -15.92 12.47 -10.50
#